data_AF-A0A820PXD0-F1
#
_entry.id   AF-A0A820PXD0-F1
#
_cell.length_a   1.000
_cell.length_b   1.000
_cell.length_c   1.000
_cell.angle_alpha   90.00
_cell.angle_beta   90.00
_cell.angle_gamma   90.00
#
_symmetry.space_group_name_H-M   'P 1'
#
loop_
_entity.id
_entity.type
_entity.pdbx_description
1 polymer ?
#
loop_
_entity_poly.entity_id
_entity_poly.type
_entity_poly.pdbx_seq_one_letter_code
_entity_poly.pdbx_strand_id
1 'polypeptide(L)'
;ARSLILQISCVVKLTQQMRTEDPRYLQLLERLRHGQCTYDDYELLLTRVVGQPSAPILVFRNEVRTYLNNKAVIYKATQIGQEPMVCVAQDTCKGKPIDDPTH
;
A
#
# COMPACT_ATOMS: atom_id res chain seq x y z
N ALA A 1 -25.18 6.12 4.40
CA ALA A 1 -23.99 6.99 4.16
C ALA A 1 -24.23 8.48 4.44
N ARG A 2 -25.28 9.13 3.88
CA ARG A 2 -25.56 10.59 4.11
C ARG A 2 -25.78 10.99 5.58
N SER A 3 -26.29 10.11 6.44
CA SER A 3 -26.57 10.43 7.85
C SER A 3 -25.29 10.61 8.69
N LEU A 4 -24.27 9.77 8.49
CA LEU A 4 -23.01 9.80 9.26
C LEU A 4 -22.14 11.02 8.97
N ILE A 5 -22.09 11.49 7.72
CA ILE A 5 -21.26 12.66 7.38
C ILE A 5 -21.80 13.96 8.00
N LEU A 6 -23.11 14.02 8.27
CA LEU A 6 -23.74 15.15 8.98
C LEU A 6 -23.45 15.14 10.48
N GLN A 7 -22.98 14.02 11.04
CA GLN A 7 -22.57 13.91 12.45
C GLN A 7 -21.11 14.31 12.68
N ILE A 8 -20.33 14.54 11.61
CA ILE A 8 -18.96 15.03 11.73
C ILE A 8 -19.00 16.51 12.13
N SER A 9 -18.72 16.79 13.39
CA SER A 9 -18.72 18.14 13.95
C SER A 9 -17.41 18.90 13.72
N CYS A 10 -16.30 18.19 13.48
CA CYS A 10 -14.98 18.80 13.34
C CYS A 10 -14.07 17.96 12.43
N VAL A 11 -13.24 18.66 11.64
CA VAL A 11 -12.15 18.05 10.87
C VAL A 11 -10.84 18.70 11.32
N VAL A 12 -9.89 17.88 11.77
CA VAL A 12 -8.54 18.32 12.14
C VAL A 12 -7.55 17.86 11.07
N LYS A 13 -6.83 18.80 10.46
CA LYS A 13 -5.80 18.52 9.45
C LYS A 13 -4.41 18.66 10.07
N LEU A 14 -3.68 17.54 10.14
CA LEU A 14 -2.26 17.56 10.47
C LEU A 14 -1.46 17.90 9.22
N THR A 15 -0.63 18.94 9.30
CA THR A 15 0.17 19.44 8.16
C THR A 15 1.63 19.02 8.22
N GLN A 16 2.12 18.63 9.39
CA GLN A 16 3.51 18.20 9.58
C GLN A 16 3.72 16.75 9.12
N GLN A 17 4.71 16.52 8.26
CA GLN A 17 5.16 15.19 7.85
C GLN A 17 6.36 14.76 8.69
N MET A 18 6.32 13.53 9.22
CA MET A 18 7.39 12.96 10.06
C MET A 18 8.09 11.75 9.43
N ARG A 19 7.71 11.35 8.21
CA ARG A 19 8.27 10.15 7.55
C ARG A 19 9.62 10.37 6.87
N THR A 20 9.95 11.60 6.51
CA THR A 20 11.16 11.95 5.77
C THR A 20 11.48 13.43 5.97
N GLU A 21 12.77 13.75 5.96
CA GLU A 21 13.28 15.12 6.08
C GLU A 21 13.72 15.70 4.72
N ASP A 22 13.68 14.91 3.63
CA ASP A 22 14.09 15.34 2.28
C ASP A 22 13.08 16.37 1.72
N PRO A 23 13.42 17.68 1.65
CA PRO A 23 12.48 18.71 1.25
C PRO A 23 12.07 18.58 -0.22
N ARG A 24 12.98 18.11 -1.08
CA ARG A 24 12.73 17.95 -2.52
C ARG A 24 11.73 16.82 -2.76
N TYR A 25 11.87 15.72 -2.01
CA TYR A 25 10.93 14.61 -2.07
C TYR A 25 9.56 14.99 -1.49
N LEU A 26 9.52 15.75 -0.38
CA LEU A 26 8.26 16.25 0.18
C LEU A 26 7.47 17.12 -0.81
N GLN A 27 8.15 18.02 -1.53
CA GLN A 27 7.52 18.85 -2.56
C GLN A 27 6.95 18.02 -3.71
N LEU A 28 7.70 17.01 -4.17
CA LEU A 28 7.22 16.06 -5.17
C LEU A 28 5.93 15.36 -4.69
N LEU A 29 5.90 14.86 -3.46
CA LEU A 29 4.74 14.16 -2.91
C LEU A 29 3.50 15.06 -2.80
N GLU A 30 3.70 16.34 -2.46
CA GLU A 30 2.60 17.31 -2.40
C GLU A 30 2.05 17.62 -3.79
N ARG A 31 2.92 17.81 -4.80
CA ARG A 31 2.48 17.97 -6.20
C ARG A 31 1.76 16.73 -6.70
N LEU A 32 2.29 15.54 -6.42
CA LEU A 32 1.69 14.27 -6.82
C LEU A 32 0.27 14.11 -6.24
N ARG A 33 0.05 14.50 -4.99
CA ARG A 33 -1.27 14.47 -4.34
C ARG A 33 -2.32 15.32 -5.06
N HIS A 34 -1.89 16.42 -5.68
CA HIS A 34 -2.77 17.36 -6.38
C HIS A 34 -2.77 17.15 -7.91
N GLY A 35 -2.06 16.13 -8.42
CA GLY A 35 -1.93 15.90 -9.86
C GLY A 35 -1.12 16.96 -10.60
N GLN A 36 -0.21 17.65 -9.91
CA GLN A 36 0.59 18.77 -10.42
C GLN A 36 2.05 18.38 -10.65
N CYS A 37 2.32 17.11 -10.98
CA CYS A 37 3.68 16.65 -11.24
C CYS A 37 4.29 17.36 -12.45
N THR A 38 5.58 17.68 -12.31
CA THR A 38 6.40 18.28 -13.36
C THR A 38 7.33 17.25 -14.00
N TYR A 39 7.99 17.63 -15.08
CA TYR A 39 9.02 16.78 -15.70
C TYR A 39 10.20 16.52 -14.72
N ASP A 40 10.58 17.53 -13.94
CA ASP A 40 11.65 17.40 -12.93
C ASP A 40 11.29 16.39 -11.82
N ASP A 41 10.00 16.23 -11.50
CA ASP A 41 9.53 15.20 -10.56
C ASP A 41 9.71 13.79 -11.13
N TYR A 42 9.44 13.62 -12.43
CA TYR A 42 9.66 12.36 -13.13
C TYR A 42 11.14 12.00 -13.14
N GLU A 43 12.02 12.93 -13.52
CA GLU A 43 13.47 12.74 -13.48
C GLU A 43 13.95 12.39 -12.06
N LEU A 44 13.44 13.08 -11.03
CA LEU A 44 13.76 12.76 -9.64
C LEU A 44 13.37 11.31 -9.28
N LEU A 45 12.19 10.83 -9.68
CA LEU A 45 11.76 9.45 -9.41
C LEU A 45 12.66 8.42 -10.09
N LEU A 46 13.12 8.68 -11.32
CA LEU A 46 14.05 7.79 -12.01
C LEU A 46 15.36 7.59 -11.24
N THR A 47 15.86 8.63 -10.55
CA THR A 47 17.06 8.50 -9.71
C THR A 47 16.87 7.60 -8.48
N ARG A 48 15.62 7.33 -8.08
CA ARG A 48 15.28 6.56 -6.86
C ARG A 48 14.99 5.08 -7.14
N VAL A 49 14.94 4.66 -8.40
CA VAL A 49 14.78 3.25 -8.77
C VAL A 49 16.10 2.53 -8.51
N VAL A 50 16.32 2.10 -7.28
CA VAL A 50 17.46 1.29 -6.88
C VAL A 50 16.95 -0.11 -6.55
N GLY A 51 17.46 -1.12 -7.26
CA GLY A 51 17.19 -2.53 -6.97
C GLY A 51 17.78 -2.93 -5.62
N GLN A 52 17.10 -2.58 -4.52
CA GLN A 52 17.47 -3.03 -3.19
C GLN A 52 16.83 -4.40 -2.92
N PRO A 53 17.63 -5.47 -2.78
CA PRO A 53 17.10 -6.83 -2.64
C PRO A 53 16.36 -7.09 -1.31
N SER A 54 16.46 -6.19 -0.33
CA SER A 54 15.84 -6.33 1.00
C SER A 54 14.60 -5.45 1.21
N ALA A 55 14.14 -4.72 0.18
CA ALA A 55 12.99 -3.83 0.31
C ALA A 55 11.66 -4.57 0.06
N PRO A 56 10.55 -4.17 0.72
CA PRO A 56 9.22 -4.66 0.37
C PRO A 56 8.88 -4.38 -1.09
N ILE A 57 8.33 -5.37 -1.80
CA ILE A 57 7.88 -5.21 -3.18
C ILE A 57 6.38 -4.88 -3.17
N LEU A 58 6.04 -3.68 -3.67
CA LEU A 58 4.66 -3.25 -3.87
C LEU A 58 4.24 -3.54 -5.32
N VAL A 59 3.07 -4.15 -5.48
CA VAL A 59 2.48 -4.45 -6.79
C VAL A 59 1.00 -4.12 -6.80
N PHE A 60 0.48 -3.73 -7.96
CA PHE A 60 -0.93 -3.36 -8.10
C PHE A 60 -1.89 -4.53 -7.95
N ARG A 61 -1.50 -5.71 -8.45
CA ARG A 61 -2.38 -6.88 -8.57
C ARG A 61 -2.11 -7.91 -7.48
N ASN A 62 -3.18 -8.38 -6.86
CA ASN A 62 -3.14 -9.38 -5.80
C ASN A 62 -2.52 -10.71 -6.29
N GLU A 63 -2.77 -11.07 -7.54
CA GLU A 63 -2.26 -12.27 -8.19
C GLU A 63 -0.73 -12.20 -8.33
N VAL A 64 -0.22 -11.02 -8.71
CA VAL A 64 1.23 -10.78 -8.81
C VAL A 64 1.88 -10.84 -7.43
N ARG A 65 1.25 -10.24 -6.40
CA ARG A 65 1.73 -10.30 -5.02
C ARG A 65 1.81 -11.75 -4.53
N THR A 66 0.75 -12.52 -4.76
CA THR A 66 0.65 -13.93 -4.38
C THR A 66 1.73 -14.75 -5.07
N TYR A 67 1.91 -14.57 -6.38
CA TYR A 67 2.96 -15.25 -7.14
C TYR A 67 4.37 -14.95 -6.60
N LEU A 68 4.70 -13.66 -6.39
CA LEU A 68 6.02 -13.26 -5.89
C LEU A 68 6.29 -13.81 -4.48
N ASN A 69 5.30 -13.70 -3.58
CA ASN A 69 5.43 -14.22 -2.22
C ASN A 69 5.59 -15.74 -2.21
N ASN A 70 4.80 -16.48 -3.00
CA ASN A 70 4.93 -17.93 -3.09
C ASN A 70 6.30 -18.33 -3.63
N LYS A 71 6.79 -17.65 -4.67
CA LYS A 71 8.13 -17.88 -5.21
C LYS A 71 9.22 -17.67 -4.15
N ALA A 72 9.12 -16.59 -3.36
CA ALA A 72 10.07 -16.30 -2.28
C ALA A 72 10.01 -17.34 -1.15
N VAL A 73 8.82 -17.77 -0.74
CA VAL A 73 8.62 -18.81 0.28
C VAL A 73 9.18 -20.14 -0.18
N ILE A 74 8.84 -20.60 -1.39
CA ILE A 74 9.34 -21.87 -1.95
C ILE A 74 10.87 -21.84 -2.00
N TYR A 75 11.47 -20.76 -2.53
CA TYR A 75 12.92 -20.61 -2.58
C TYR A 75 13.54 -20.73 -1.19
N LYS A 76 12.99 -20.02 -0.19
CA LYS A 76 13.49 -20.07 1.18
C LYS A 76 13.33 -21.45 1.82
N ALA A 77 12.19 -22.10 1.60
CA ALA A 77 11.86 -23.43 2.10
C ALA A 77 12.84 -24.50 1.59
N THR A 78 13.17 -24.46 0.29
CA THR A 78 14.21 -25.31 -0.31
C THR A 78 15.58 -25.08 0.33
N GLN A 79 15.95 -23.83 0.62
CA GLN A 79 17.24 -23.51 1.25
C GLN A 79 17.36 -24.03 2.69
N ILE A 80 16.24 -24.10 3.42
CA ILE A 80 16.22 -24.55 4.82
C ILE A 80 15.81 -26.02 4.99
N GLY A 81 15.52 -26.73 3.89
CA GLY A 81 15.09 -28.14 3.93
C GLY A 81 13.74 -28.36 4.61
N GLN A 82 12.83 -27.39 4.56
CA GLN A 82 11.49 -27.50 5.14
C GLN A 82 10.42 -27.41 4.05
N GLU A 83 9.29 -28.06 4.25
CA GLU A 83 8.14 -27.94 3.34
C GLU A 83 7.30 -26.69 3.67
N PRO A 84 6.88 -25.90 2.67
CA PRO A 84 5.95 -24.80 2.89
C PRO A 84 4.57 -25.28 3.33
N MET A 85 4.01 -24.67 4.39
CA MET A 85 2.61 -24.83 4.75
C MET A 85 1.77 -23.72 4.11
N VAL A 86 0.74 -24.10 3.33
CA VAL A 86 -0.20 -23.14 2.72
C VAL A 86 -1.50 -23.15 3.50
N CYS A 87 -1.75 -22.07 4.25
CA CYS A 87 -3.02 -21.86 4.95
C CYS A 87 -3.89 -20.89 4.13
N VAL A 88 -4.92 -21.42 3.47
CA VAL A 88 -5.89 -20.58 2.75
C VAL A 88 -6.94 -20.07 3.74
N ALA A 89 -6.87 -18.79 4.08
CA ALA A 89 -7.91 -18.16 4.87
C ALA A 89 -9.19 -18.00 4.03
N GLN A 90 -10.30 -18.52 4.54
CA GLN A 90 -11.61 -18.32 3.93
C GLN A 90 -12.20 -17.03 4.48
N ASP A 91 -12.37 -16.03 3.61
CA ASP A 91 -13.05 -14.79 3.98
C ASP A 91 -14.55 -15.06 4.12
N THR A 92 -15.00 -15.20 5.37
CA THR A 92 -16.40 -15.46 5.72
C THR A 92 -17.29 -14.22 5.54
N CYS A 93 -16.72 -13.06 5.22
CA CYS A 93 -17.42 -11.79 5.05
C CYS A 93 -17.47 -11.33 3.58
N LYS A 94 -16.72 -11.95 2.68
CA LYS A 94 -16.68 -11.57 1.26
C LYS A 94 -18.07 -11.69 0.62
N GLY A 95 -18.63 -10.56 0.22
CA GLY A 95 -19.93 -10.49 -0.47
C GLY A 95 -21.14 -10.56 0.46
N LYS A 96 -20.97 -10.60 1.79
CA LYS A 96 -22.10 -10.42 2.70
C LYS A 96 -22.53 -8.94 2.66
N PRO A 97 -23.84 -8.65 2.57
CA PRO A 97 -24.33 -7.31 2.81
C PRO A 97 -23.92 -6.89 4.23
N ILE A 98 -23.54 -5.62 4.40
CA ILE A 98 -23.40 -5.04 5.72
C ILE A 98 -24.82 -4.92 6.24
N ASP A 99 -25.18 -5.70 7.27
CA ASP A 99 -26.48 -5.59 7.91
C ASP A 99 -26.64 -4.15 8.41
N ASP A 100 -27.65 -3.45 7.90
CA ASP A 100 -28.03 -2.13 8.39
C ASP A 100 -28.91 -2.37 9.64
N PRO A 101 -28.45 -2.00 10.85
CA PRO A 101 -29.21 -2.23 12.07
C PRO A 101 -30.46 -1.32 12.19
N THR A 102 -30.83 -0.56 11.15
CA THR A 102 -32.00 0.34 11.14
C THR A 102 -33.24 -0.20 10.42
N HIS A 103 -33.32 -1.51 10.14
CA HIS A 103 -34.57 -2.17 9.72
C HIS A 103 -34.97 -3.31 10.65
#